data_AF-A0A3A9EQ35-F1
#
_entry.id   AF-A0A3A9EQ35-F1
#
_cell.length_a   1.000
_cell.length_b   1.000
_cell.length_c   1.000
_cell.angle_alpha   90.00
_cell.angle_beta   90.00
_cell.angle_gamma   90.00
#
_symmetry.space_group_name_H-M   'P 1'
#
loop_
_entity.id
_entity.type
_entity.pdbx_description
1 polymer ?
#
loop_
_entity_poly.entity_id
_entity_poly.type
_entity_poly.pdbx_seq_one_letter_code
_entity_poly.pdbx_strand_id
1 'polypeptide(L)'
;MDQIKIKNLEVYGNHGVFQEETKLGQKFLISAILYTDIRQAGQRDELSKSIHYGEICVEIDRFLRKNTYKLIETAAEKLARHLLIHTERLEKIQLEIKKPWAPIGLPLETVSVEILRGWNLVYIAFGSNLGDKKTYLNRGIGKLKERKDCKVEKISSFLPTEPYGKTDQPSFLNGVLEMKTLMTPFELLGCLHEIEEEEGRERKIRWGPRTLDLDILFYGDEVIYSKELIIPHKDMANRDFVLTPMKEIAPYFCHPLSGKTMEEMFFELKGKK
;
A
#
# COMPACT_ATOMS: atom_id res chain seq x y z
N MET A 1 -7.18 10.48 14.77
CA MET A 1 -5.80 10.71 14.30
C MET A 1 -5.58 12.19 14.20
N ASP A 2 -4.46 12.69 14.72
CA ASP A 2 -4.18 14.12 14.75
C ASP A 2 -3.69 14.63 13.39
N GLN A 3 -3.64 15.95 13.24
CA GLN A 3 -3.40 16.59 11.95
C GLN A 3 -2.46 17.81 12.07
N ILE A 4 -1.52 17.91 11.15
CA ILE A 4 -0.74 19.13 10.88
C ILE A 4 -1.22 19.70 9.54
N LYS A 5 -1.54 21.01 9.50
CA LYS A 5 -2.14 21.65 8.32
C LYS A 5 -1.23 22.72 7.75
N ILE A 6 -0.90 22.59 6.48
CA ILE A 6 -0.24 23.61 5.65
C ILE A 6 -1.30 24.16 4.70
N LYS A 7 -1.45 25.48 4.63
CA LYS A 7 -2.48 26.11 3.79
C LYS A 7 -1.83 27.09 2.81
N ASN A 8 -2.16 26.92 1.53
CA ASN A 8 -1.79 27.82 0.44
C ASN A 8 -0.29 28.18 0.41
N LEU A 9 0.59 27.19 0.61
CA LEU A 9 2.02 27.36 0.39
C LEU A 9 2.23 27.75 -1.08
N GLU A 10 2.84 28.91 -1.30
CA GLU A 10 3.08 29.42 -2.65
C GLU A 10 4.33 28.76 -3.24
N VAL A 11 4.16 28.12 -4.40
CA VAL A 11 5.26 27.46 -5.13
C VAL A 11 5.22 27.93 -6.57
N TYR A 12 6.38 28.29 -7.11
CA TYR A 12 6.52 28.58 -8.53
C TYR A 12 7.09 27.35 -9.24
N GLY A 13 6.40 26.87 -10.27
CA GLY A 13 6.80 25.67 -11.01
C GLY A 13 6.38 25.74 -12.47
N ASN A 14 6.80 24.75 -13.25
CA ASN A 14 6.64 24.71 -14.70
C ASN A 14 5.60 23.67 -15.15
N HIS A 15 4.65 23.30 -14.29
CA HIS A 15 3.65 22.27 -14.61
C HIS A 15 2.58 22.80 -15.58
N GLY A 16 2.20 22.00 -16.56
CA GLY A 16 1.20 22.38 -17.56
C GLY A 16 1.37 21.64 -18.88
N VAL A 17 0.31 21.68 -19.70
CA VAL A 17 0.29 21.02 -21.01
C VAL A 17 0.83 21.96 -22.08
N PHE A 18 0.57 23.26 -21.97
CA PHE A 18 0.99 24.24 -22.97
C PHE A 18 2.49 24.56 -22.83
N GLN A 19 3.16 24.79 -23.97
CA GLN A 19 4.58 25.11 -23.97
C GLN A 19 4.89 26.44 -23.28
N GLU A 20 3.97 27.42 -23.32
CA GLU A 20 4.17 28.67 -22.59
C GLU A 20 4.20 28.45 -21.07
N GLU A 21 3.37 27.53 -20.54
CA GLU A 21 3.33 27.20 -19.12
C GLU A 21 4.64 26.56 -18.63
N THR A 22 5.21 25.67 -19.44
CA THR A 22 6.45 24.97 -19.08
C THR A 22 7.68 25.87 -19.22
N LYS A 23 7.63 26.92 -20.05
CA LYS A 23 8.74 27.89 -20.22
C LYS A 23 8.70 29.07 -19.24
N LEU A 24 7.53 29.69 -19.07
CA LEU A 24 7.38 30.89 -18.22
C LEU A 24 7.23 30.53 -16.74
N GLY A 25 6.70 29.33 -16.46
CA GLY A 25 6.31 28.93 -15.12
C GLY A 25 5.07 29.68 -14.64
N GLN A 26 4.45 29.17 -13.58
CA GLN A 26 3.29 29.80 -12.97
C GLN A 26 3.25 29.52 -11.48
N LYS A 27 2.43 30.30 -10.77
CA LYS A 27 2.17 30.13 -9.35
C LYS A 27 1.20 28.97 -9.12
N PHE A 28 1.54 28.11 -8.17
CA PHE A 28 0.69 27.08 -7.60
C PHE A 28 0.50 27.35 -6.11
N LEU A 29 -0.66 26.98 -5.58
CA LEU A 29 -0.94 27.02 -4.16
C LEU A 29 -1.09 25.59 -3.65
N ILE A 30 -0.25 25.20 -2.70
CA ILE A 30 -0.23 23.84 -2.15
C ILE A 30 -0.81 23.85 -0.75
N SER A 31 -1.84 23.06 -0.51
CA SER A 31 -2.36 22.80 0.82
C SER A 31 -2.19 21.33 1.16
N ALA A 32 -1.75 21.04 2.39
CA ALA A 32 -1.53 19.68 2.84
C ALA A 32 -2.08 19.47 4.25
N ILE A 33 -2.75 18.34 4.47
CA ILE A 33 -3.11 17.83 5.80
C ILE A 33 -2.30 16.56 6.01
N LEU A 34 -1.36 16.62 6.95
CA LEU A 34 -0.50 15.51 7.34
C LEU A 34 -1.15 14.82 8.54
N TYR A 35 -1.50 13.55 8.40
CA TYR A 35 -2.09 12.75 9.47
C TYR A 35 -0.99 11.96 10.18
N THR A 36 -0.86 12.18 11.49
CA THR A 36 0.17 11.58 12.34
C THR A 36 -0.28 11.62 13.80
N ASP A 37 0.30 10.80 14.68
CA ASP A 37 0.08 10.89 16.12
C ASP A 37 1.03 11.94 16.72
N ILE A 38 0.46 13.05 17.21
CA ILE A 38 1.24 14.14 17.83
C ILE A 38 1.19 14.12 19.37
N ARG A 39 0.50 13.15 19.97
CA ARG A 39 0.24 13.12 21.42
C ARG A 39 1.53 13.13 22.23
N GLN A 40 2.50 12.29 21.84
CA GLN A 40 3.78 12.23 22.56
C GLN A 40 4.61 13.52 22.41
N ALA A 41 4.58 14.14 21.23
CA ALA A 41 5.27 15.39 20.98
C ALA A 41 4.67 16.51 21.84
N GLY A 42 3.34 16.63 21.87
CA GLY A 42 2.66 17.64 22.69
C GLY A 42 2.81 17.44 24.19
N GLN A 43 2.90 16.19 24.66
CA GLN A 43 3.10 15.91 26.09
C GLN A 43 4.51 16.21 26.59
N ARG A 44 5.52 16.09 25.72
CA ARG A 44 6.93 16.15 26.13
C ARG A 44 7.69 17.34 25.55
N ASP A 45 7.00 18.16 24.75
CA ASP A 45 7.60 19.26 23.99
C ASP A 45 8.83 18.82 23.16
N GLU A 46 8.74 17.64 22.56
CA GLU A 46 9.84 17.01 21.81
C GLU A 46 9.58 17.10 20.30
N LEU A 47 10.33 17.97 19.60
CA LEU A 47 10.20 18.17 18.15
C LEU A 47 10.49 16.90 17.33
N SER A 48 11.43 16.06 17.79
CA SER A 48 11.77 14.78 17.15
C SER A 48 10.62 13.77 17.14
N LYS A 49 9.58 14.01 17.94
CA LYS A 49 8.37 13.18 17.99
C LYS A 49 7.23 13.71 17.12
N SER A 50 7.45 14.82 16.42
CA SER A 50 6.49 15.43 15.50
C SER A 50 7.07 15.48 14.08
N ILE A 51 6.22 15.80 13.11
CA ILE A 51 6.67 16.12 11.76
C ILE A 51 7.09 17.60 11.74
N HIS A 52 8.31 17.89 11.30
CA HIS A 52 8.79 19.26 11.14
C HIS A 52 8.13 19.93 9.92
N TYR A 53 7.03 20.65 10.13
CA TYR A 53 6.29 21.31 9.04
C TYR A 53 7.13 22.25 8.18
N GLY A 54 8.13 22.94 8.76
CA GLY A 54 9.08 23.76 7.99
C GLY A 54 9.89 22.97 6.96
N GLU A 55 10.42 21.80 7.32
CA GLU A 55 11.13 20.90 6.38
C GLU A 55 10.19 20.38 5.31
N ILE A 56 8.93 20.06 5.66
CA ILE A 56 7.92 19.65 4.69
C ILE A 56 7.62 20.77 3.68
N CYS A 57 7.46 22.02 4.12
CA CYS A 57 7.26 23.15 3.21
C CYS A 57 8.44 23.31 2.24
N VAL A 58 9.67 23.24 2.75
CA VAL A 58 10.89 23.31 1.92
C VAL A 58 10.95 22.14 0.94
N GLU A 59 10.59 20.93 1.37
CA GLU A 59 10.61 19.74 0.51
C GLU A 59 9.53 19.81 -0.58
N ILE A 60 8.33 20.30 -0.27
CA ILE A 60 7.26 20.53 -1.25
C ILE A 60 7.74 21.49 -2.34
N ASP A 61 8.28 22.66 -1.95
CA ASP A 61 8.78 23.66 -2.89
C ASP A 61 9.93 23.10 -3.76
N ARG A 62 10.91 22.45 -3.12
CA ARG A 62 12.04 21.79 -3.81
C ARG A 62 11.56 20.75 -4.82
N PHE A 63 10.64 19.88 -4.41
CA PHE A 63 10.15 18.78 -5.25
C PHE A 63 9.43 19.30 -6.49
N LEU A 64 8.52 20.26 -6.34
CA LEU A 64 7.75 20.82 -7.44
C LEU A 64 8.57 21.72 -8.37
N ARG A 65 9.62 22.39 -7.86
CA ARG A 65 10.56 23.12 -8.73
C ARG A 65 11.47 22.21 -9.53
N LYS A 66 11.94 21.12 -8.91
CA LYS A 66 12.87 20.17 -9.55
C LYS A 66 12.19 19.34 -10.63
N ASN A 67 10.91 19.04 -10.48
CA ASN A 67 10.17 18.17 -11.39
C ASN A 67 9.19 19.00 -12.23
N THR A 68 9.04 18.66 -13.51
CA THR A 68 8.01 19.26 -14.38
C THR A 68 7.09 18.16 -14.86
N TYR A 69 5.78 18.42 -14.79
CA TYR A 69 4.74 17.47 -15.15
C TYR A 69 3.71 18.14 -16.04
N LYS A 70 3.11 17.39 -16.95
CA LYS A 70 2.03 17.90 -17.81
C LYS A 70 0.74 18.17 -17.03
N LEU A 71 0.47 17.30 -16.06
CA LEU A 71 -0.77 17.24 -15.27
C LEU A 71 -0.46 17.57 -13.80
N ILE A 72 -1.31 18.38 -13.17
CA ILE A 72 -1.20 18.69 -11.74
C ILE A 72 -1.60 17.48 -10.88
N GLU A 73 -2.39 16.56 -11.43
CA GLU A 73 -2.71 15.24 -10.90
C GLU A 73 -1.44 14.41 -10.72
N THR A 74 -0.57 14.38 -11.74
CA THR A 74 0.72 13.68 -11.65
C THR A 74 1.63 14.34 -10.63
N ALA A 75 1.66 15.68 -10.59
CA ALA A 75 2.43 16.41 -9.59
C ALA A 75 1.95 16.06 -8.17
N ALA A 76 0.64 16.04 -7.93
CA ALA A 76 0.04 15.67 -6.66
C ALA A 76 0.39 14.23 -6.28
N GLU A 77 0.19 13.27 -7.18
CA GLU A 77 0.45 11.84 -6.91
C GLU A 77 1.92 11.58 -6.55
N LYS A 78 2.84 12.16 -7.34
CA LYS A 78 4.28 11.98 -7.14
C LYS A 78 4.76 12.69 -5.87
N LEU A 79 4.25 13.88 -5.57
CA LEU A 79 4.58 14.60 -4.35
C LEU A 79 4.05 13.87 -3.10
N ALA A 80 2.79 13.44 -3.10
CA ALA A 80 2.20 12.70 -1.97
C ALA A 80 2.99 11.41 -1.69
N ARG A 81 3.30 10.63 -2.73
CA ARG A 81 4.13 9.43 -2.60
C ARG A 81 5.53 9.75 -2.08
N HIS A 82 6.16 10.81 -2.57
CA HIS A 82 7.48 11.23 -2.10
C HIS A 82 7.47 11.58 -0.62
N LEU A 83 6.51 12.38 -0.15
CA LEU A 83 6.38 12.74 1.26
C LEU A 83 6.09 11.51 2.13
N LEU A 84 5.18 10.63 1.72
CA LEU A 84 4.84 9.41 2.49
C LEU A 84 6.02 8.44 2.66
N ILE A 85 6.95 8.40 1.71
CA ILE A 85 8.13 7.54 1.76
C ILE A 85 9.24 8.15 2.63
N HIS A 86 9.46 9.46 2.53
CA HIS A 86 10.63 10.11 3.13
C HIS A 86 10.34 10.84 4.43
N THR A 87 9.07 11.01 4.81
CA THR A 87 8.67 11.59 6.09
C THR A 87 8.34 10.50 7.09
N GLU A 88 9.15 10.38 8.14
CA GLU A 88 8.87 9.49 9.26
C GLU A 88 7.55 9.89 9.94
N ARG A 89 6.80 8.90 10.45
CA ARG A 89 5.51 9.09 11.15
C ARG A 89 4.35 9.65 10.30
N LEU A 90 4.58 9.97 9.02
CA LEU A 90 3.50 10.34 8.12
C LEU A 90 2.76 9.07 7.68
N GLU A 91 1.54 8.90 8.16
CA GLU A 91 0.72 7.73 7.84
C GLU A 91 -0.21 7.99 6.65
N LYS A 92 -0.75 9.21 6.56
CA LYS A 92 -1.68 9.63 5.52
C LYS A 92 -1.48 11.11 5.21
N ILE A 93 -1.74 11.50 3.97
CA ILE A 93 -1.69 12.88 3.49
C ILE A 93 -2.89 13.17 2.62
N GLN A 94 -3.55 14.30 2.89
CA GLN A 94 -4.46 14.96 1.97
C GLN A 94 -3.70 16.12 1.34
N LEU A 95 -3.65 16.17 0.02
CA LEU A 95 -2.85 17.15 -0.72
C LEU A 95 -3.72 17.80 -1.79
N GLU A 96 -3.80 19.12 -1.76
CA GLU A 96 -4.47 19.94 -2.77
C GLU A 96 -3.45 20.81 -3.50
N ILE A 97 -3.46 20.76 -4.83
CA ILE A 97 -2.68 21.64 -5.71
C ILE A 97 -3.65 22.53 -6.47
N LYS A 98 -3.61 23.84 -6.20
CA LYS A 98 -4.40 24.85 -6.92
C LYS A 98 -3.57 25.54 -7.98
N LYS A 99 -4.22 25.85 -9.10
CA LYS A 99 -3.67 26.53 -10.26
C LYS A 99 -4.49 27.79 -10.54
N PRO A 100 -4.18 28.91 -9.85
CA PRO A 100 -4.95 30.16 -9.98
C PRO A 100 -4.85 30.80 -11.36
N TRP A 101 -3.79 30.51 -12.12
CA TRP A 101 -3.56 31.10 -13.46
C TRP A 101 -3.78 30.11 -14.59
N ALA A 102 -4.71 29.17 -14.41
CA ALA A 102 -5.05 28.21 -15.46
C ALA A 102 -5.60 28.92 -16.71
N PRO A 103 -5.11 28.60 -17.92
CA PRO A 103 -5.49 29.29 -19.16
C PRO A 103 -6.86 28.82 -19.69
N ILE A 104 -7.93 29.14 -18.95
CA ILE A 104 -9.31 28.68 -19.23
C ILE A 104 -10.10 29.72 -20.03
N GLY A 105 -9.69 31.00 -20.01
CA GLY A 105 -10.35 32.07 -20.77
C GLY A 105 -11.75 32.45 -20.26
N LEU A 106 -12.09 32.04 -19.03
CA LEU A 106 -13.37 32.31 -18.36
C LEU A 106 -13.11 32.85 -16.94
N PRO A 107 -14.06 33.59 -16.34
CA PRO A 107 -13.93 34.04 -14.96
C PRO A 107 -14.10 32.86 -13.98
N LEU A 108 -13.07 32.59 -13.19
CA LEU A 108 -13.09 31.66 -12.06
C LEU A 108 -12.06 32.09 -11.00
N GLU A 109 -12.19 31.61 -9.76
CA GLU A 109 -11.21 31.88 -8.71
C GLU A 109 -9.93 31.05 -8.90
N THR A 110 -10.08 29.72 -9.02
CA THR A 110 -8.97 28.79 -9.23
C THR A 110 -9.51 27.42 -9.64
N VAL A 111 -8.66 26.59 -10.25
CA VAL A 111 -8.89 25.15 -10.39
C VAL A 111 -7.94 24.40 -9.47
N SER A 112 -8.38 23.27 -8.92
CA SER A 112 -7.52 22.46 -8.05
C SER A 112 -7.72 20.97 -8.26
N VAL A 113 -6.70 20.21 -7.89
CA VAL A 113 -6.76 18.77 -7.73
C VAL A 113 -6.46 18.45 -6.28
N GLU A 114 -7.32 17.65 -5.66
CA GLU A 114 -7.15 17.17 -4.30
C GLU A 114 -7.09 15.65 -4.29
N ILE A 115 -6.10 15.10 -3.58
CA ILE A 115 -5.91 13.66 -3.42
C ILE A 115 -5.73 13.29 -1.95
N LEU A 116 -6.05 12.04 -1.64
CA LEU A 116 -5.87 11.43 -0.33
C LEU A 116 -5.07 10.13 -0.49
N ARG A 117 -3.89 10.05 0.12
CA ARG A 117 -3.00 8.89 0.04
C ARG A 117 -2.47 8.53 1.41
N GLY A 118 -2.17 7.26 1.64
CA GLY A 118 -1.63 6.80 2.91
C GLY A 118 -1.14 5.37 2.87
N TRP A 119 -0.49 4.96 3.95
CA TRP A 119 -0.07 3.59 4.18
C TRP A 119 -1.26 2.73 4.56
N ASN A 120 -1.52 1.67 3.79
CA ASN A 120 -2.60 0.72 4.04
C ASN A 120 -2.03 -0.59 4.57
N LEU A 121 -2.56 -1.07 5.69
CA LEU A 121 -2.23 -2.38 6.24
C LEU A 121 -2.79 -3.47 5.33
N VAL A 122 -1.99 -4.47 4.98
CA VAL A 122 -2.41 -5.60 4.14
C VAL A 122 -1.83 -6.89 4.69
N TYR A 123 -2.57 -7.97 4.48
CA TYR A 123 -2.13 -9.33 4.79
C TYR A 123 -2.06 -10.13 3.49
N ILE A 124 -0.92 -10.75 3.25
CA ILE A 124 -0.65 -11.50 2.02
C ILE A 124 -0.27 -12.93 2.39
N ALA A 125 -1.05 -13.90 1.91
CA ALA A 125 -0.66 -15.30 1.96
C ALA A 125 0.41 -15.56 0.90
N PHE A 126 1.40 -16.36 1.27
CA PHE A 126 2.42 -16.84 0.34
C PHE A 126 2.51 -18.36 0.35
N GLY A 127 2.81 -18.95 -0.81
CA GLY A 127 2.90 -20.40 -0.97
C GLY A 127 3.85 -20.83 -2.07
N SER A 128 4.50 -21.98 -1.91
CA SER A 128 5.36 -22.60 -2.93
C SER A 128 5.36 -24.12 -2.81
N ASN A 129 5.31 -24.85 -3.94
CA ASN A 129 5.46 -26.31 -3.94
C ASN A 129 6.43 -26.88 -4.98
N LEU A 130 7.04 -26.04 -5.82
CA LEU A 130 8.02 -26.46 -6.83
C LEU A 130 9.45 -26.07 -6.43
N GLY A 131 10.40 -26.96 -6.72
CA GLY A 131 11.84 -26.70 -6.55
C GLY A 131 12.23 -26.37 -5.10
N ASP A 132 13.16 -25.41 -4.94
CA ASP A 132 13.57 -24.90 -3.63
C ASP A 132 12.54 -23.90 -3.09
N LYS A 133 11.48 -24.45 -2.50
CA LYS A 133 10.30 -23.73 -1.99
C LYS A 133 10.70 -22.55 -1.08
N LYS A 134 11.64 -22.79 -0.16
CA LYS A 134 12.06 -21.79 0.83
C LYS A 134 12.77 -20.62 0.15
N THR A 135 13.60 -20.91 -0.84
CA THR A 135 14.31 -19.89 -1.61
C THR A 135 13.34 -19.04 -2.44
N TYR A 136 12.35 -19.64 -3.12
CA TYR A 136 11.34 -18.87 -3.86
C TYR A 136 10.53 -17.92 -2.96
N LEU A 137 10.07 -18.42 -1.81
CA LEU A 137 9.34 -17.62 -0.84
C LEU A 137 10.19 -16.44 -0.32
N ASN A 138 11.44 -16.71 0.06
CA ASN A 138 12.34 -15.67 0.56
C ASN A 138 12.65 -14.61 -0.49
N ARG A 139 12.82 -14.98 -1.76
CA ARG A 139 13.02 -14.01 -2.85
C ARG A 139 11.80 -13.15 -3.09
N GLY A 140 10.61 -13.76 -3.18
CA GLY A 140 9.35 -13.01 -3.35
C GLY A 140 9.12 -12.00 -2.23
N ILE A 141 9.33 -12.42 -0.98
CA ILE A 141 9.27 -11.54 0.19
C ILE A 141 10.39 -10.48 0.14
N GLY A 142 11.60 -10.86 -0.31
CA GLY A 142 12.74 -9.96 -0.50
C GLY A 142 12.42 -8.82 -1.46
N LYS A 143 11.81 -9.12 -2.61
CA LYS A 143 11.36 -8.10 -3.58
C LYS A 143 10.35 -7.13 -2.95
N LEU A 144 9.43 -7.61 -2.13
CA LEU A 144 8.52 -6.73 -1.38
C LEU A 144 9.25 -5.85 -0.36
N LYS A 145 10.30 -6.35 0.30
CA LYS A 145 11.11 -5.58 1.26
C LYS A 145 12.00 -4.52 0.60
N GLU A 146 12.46 -4.76 -0.61
CA GLU A 146 13.32 -3.82 -1.35
C GLU A 146 12.56 -2.59 -1.86
N ARG A 147 11.24 -2.70 -1.95
CA ARG A 147 10.36 -1.62 -2.41
C ARG A 147 10.16 -0.56 -1.35
N LYS A 148 10.40 0.71 -1.72
CA LYS A 148 10.19 1.87 -0.83
C LYS A 148 8.72 2.15 -0.49
N ASP A 149 7.79 1.65 -1.30
CA ASP A 149 6.34 1.77 -1.11
C ASP A 149 5.71 0.56 -0.43
N CYS A 150 6.54 -0.31 0.14
CA CYS A 150 6.15 -1.46 0.95
C CYS A 150 6.93 -1.45 2.26
N LYS A 151 6.28 -1.84 3.36
CA LYS A 151 6.88 -1.99 4.68
C LYS A 151 6.44 -3.32 5.25
N VAL A 152 7.23 -4.37 5.10
CA VAL A 152 6.93 -5.69 5.67
C VAL A 152 7.19 -5.64 7.18
N GLU A 153 6.12 -5.78 7.97
CA GLU A 153 6.16 -5.62 9.44
C GLU A 153 6.30 -6.97 10.15
N LYS A 154 5.57 -8.00 9.68
CA LYS A 154 5.65 -9.36 10.25
C LYS A 154 5.59 -10.42 9.15
N ILE A 155 6.20 -11.57 9.43
CA ILE A 155 6.15 -12.77 8.59
C ILE A 155 5.91 -13.95 9.52
N SER A 156 4.94 -14.79 9.22
CA SER A 156 4.67 -16.01 9.99
C SER A 156 5.79 -17.03 9.81
N SER A 157 5.80 -18.04 10.68
CA SER A 157 6.56 -19.25 10.45
C SER A 157 6.14 -19.93 9.15
N PHE A 158 7.07 -20.63 8.51
CA PHE A 158 6.81 -21.37 7.29
C PHE A 158 6.16 -22.70 7.64
N LEU A 159 4.92 -22.92 7.19
CA LEU A 159 4.11 -24.08 7.49
C LEU A 159 4.19 -25.09 6.34
N PRO A 160 4.76 -26.30 6.55
CA PRO A 160 4.67 -27.39 5.60
C PRO A 160 3.23 -27.93 5.58
N THR A 161 2.64 -28.09 4.40
CA THR A 161 1.26 -28.58 4.28
C THR A 161 1.11 -29.52 3.10
N GLU A 162 0.23 -30.51 3.25
CA GLU A 162 -0.18 -31.35 2.12
C GLU A 162 -0.92 -30.52 1.05
N PRO A 163 -0.88 -30.94 -0.23
CA PRO A 163 -1.58 -30.24 -1.29
C PRO A 163 -3.10 -30.18 -1.06
N TYR A 164 -3.70 -29.01 -1.26
CA TYR A 164 -5.15 -28.84 -1.22
C TYR A 164 -5.76 -29.04 -2.63
N GLY A 165 -6.81 -29.86 -2.74
CA GLY A 165 -7.46 -30.16 -4.02
C GLY A 165 -6.78 -31.30 -4.79
N LYS A 166 -5.87 -30.99 -5.74
CA LYS A 166 -5.13 -32.01 -6.50
C LYS A 166 -3.98 -32.54 -5.64
N THR A 167 -4.07 -33.78 -5.17
CA THR A 167 -3.14 -34.38 -4.19
C THR A 167 -1.89 -35.01 -4.80
N ASP A 168 -1.88 -35.24 -6.12
CA ASP A 168 -0.72 -35.79 -6.85
C ASP A 168 0.30 -34.67 -7.18
N GLN A 169 0.86 -34.05 -6.15
CA GLN A 169 1.90 -33.02 -6.26
C GLN A 169 2.73 -32.91 -4.96
N PRO A 170 3.93 -32.31 -4.99
CA PRO A 170 4.75 -32.14 -3.79
C PRO A 170 4.05 -31.28 -2.73
N SER A 171 4.41 -31.49 -1.45
CA SER A 171 3.93 -30.68 -0.33
C SER A 171 4.17 -29.19 -0.56
N PHE A 172 3.29 -28.35 -0.02
CA PHE A 172 3.46 -26.90 -0.04
C PHE A 172 4.23 -26.43 1.18
N LEU A 173 4.90 -25.28 1.02
CA LEU A 173 5.34 -24.44 2.11
C LEU A 173 4.51 -23.15 2.03
N ASN A 174 3.74 -22.86 3.07
CA ASN A 174 2.82 -21.73 3.13
C ASN A 174 3.14 -20.81 4.31
N GLY A 175 2.66 -19.58 4.24
CA GLY A 175 2.68 -18.64 5.36
C GLY A 175 1.93 -17.36 5.02
N VAL A 176 1.98 -16.40 5.93
CA VAL A 176 1.36 -15.09 5.74
C VAL A 176 2.33 -14.01 6.20
N LEU A 177 2.32 -12.88 5.50
CA LEU A 177 3.00 -11.66 5.93
C LEU A 177 2.01 -10.53 6.18
N GLU A 178 2.35 -9.68 7.14
CA GLU A 178 1.72 -8.40 7.44
C GLU A 178 2.61 -7.30 6.90
N MET A 179 2.07 -6.39 6.10
CA MET A 179 2.82 -5.27 5.58
C MET A 179 1.95 -4.02 5.41
N LYS A 180 2.59 -2.86 5.27
CA LYS A 180 1.94 -1.64 4.80
C LYS A 180 2.36 -1.32 3.37
N THR A 181 1.45 -0.77 2.57
CA THR A 181 1.76 -0.30 1.22
C THR A 181 1.06 1.00 0.86
N LEU A 182 1.68 1.75 -0.07
CA LEU A 182 1.07 2.93 -0.70
C LEU A 182 0.28 2.60 -1.98
N MET A 183 0.39 1.37 -2.49
CA MET A 183 -0.32 0.92 -3.69
C MET A 183 -1.78 0.65 -3.36
N THR A 184 -2.69 1.00 -4.27
CA THR A 184 -4.10 0.56 -4.23
C THR A 184 -4.22 -0.97 -4.31
N PRO A 185 -5.37 -1.57 -3.95
CA PRO A 185 -5.56 -3.02 -4.01
C PRO A 185 -5.24 -3.63 -5.38
N PHE A 186 -5.62 -2.96 -6.47
CA PHE A 186 -5.39 -3.43 -7.84
C PHE A 186 -3.94 -3.25 -8.29
N GLU A 187 -3.28 -2.15 -7.89
CA GLU A 187 -1.83 -1.97 -8.13
C GLU A 187 -1.01 -3.01 -7.36
N LEU A 188 -1.39 -3.31 -6.12
CA LEU A 188 -0.76 -4.38 -5.34
C LEU A 188 -0.95 -5.73 -6.03
N LEU A 189 -2.17 -6.06 -6.49
CA LEU A 189 -2.43 -7.30 -7.22
C LEU A 189 -1.53 -7.43 -8.46
N GLY A 190 -1.41 -6.35 -9.25
CA GLY A 190 -0.49 -6.31 -10.39
C GLY A 190 0.96 -6.55 -9.98
N CYS A 191 1.44 -5.85 -8.95
CA CYS A 191 2.79 -6.03 -8.42
C CYS A 191 3.07 -7.46 -7.94
N LEU A 192 2.10 -8.12 -7.28
CA LEU A 192 2.26 -9.51 -6.84
C LEU A 192 2.35 -10.45 -8.04
N HIS A 193 1.54 -10.24 -9.08
CA HIS A 193 1.62 -11.03 -10.31
C HIS A 193 2.97 -10.87 -11.03
N GLU A 194 3.51 -9.65 -11.09
CA GLU A 194 4.85 -9.40 -11.65
C GLU A 194 5.93 -10.17 -10.88
N ILE A 195 5.89 -10.13 -9.55
CA ILE A 195 6.83 -10.88 -8.69
C ILE A 195 6.73 -12.39 -8.94
N GLU A 196 5.53 -12.93 -9.09
CA GLU A 196 5.31 -14.35 -9.39
C GLU A 196 5.85 -14.74 -10.77
N GLU A 197 5.64 -13.92 -11.79
CA GLU A 197 6.12 -14.14 -13.15
C GLU A 197 7.65 -14.16 -13.19
N GLU A 198 8.30 -13.22 -12.50
CA GLU A 198 9.76 -13.18 -12.38
C GLU A 198 10.35 -14.41 -11.66
N GLU A 199 9.59 -15.05 -10.76
CA GLU A 199 9.98 -16.32 -10.13
C GLU A 199 9.52 -17.56 -10.92
N GLY A 200 9.11 -17.38 -12.18
CA GLY A 200 8.83 -18.47 -13.12
C GLY A 200 7.46 -19.11 -12.97
N ARG A 201 6.48 -18.41 -12.41
CA ARG A 201 5.10 -18.93 -12.31
C ARG A 201 4.44 -19.01 -13.69
N GLU A 202 4.16 -20.22 -14.17
CA GLU A 202 3.39 -20.46 -15.40
C GLU A 202 1.91 -20.79 -15.08
N ARG A 203 0.97 -19.98 -15.57
CA ARG A 203 -0.47 -20.19 -15.35
C ARG A 203 -1.08 -21.19 -16.34
N LYS A 204 -0.55 -22.43 -16.39
CA LYS A 204 -0.99 -23.49 -17.33
C LYS A 204 -2.22 -24.26 -16.85
N ILE A 205 -2.33 -24.54 -15.56
CA ILE A 205 -3.39 -25.38 -14.98
C ILE A 205 -3.96 -24.68 -13.74
N ARG A 206 -5.30 -24.61 -13.62
CA ARG A 206 -5.97 -24.11 -12.42
C ARG A 206 -5.61 -25.01 -11.22
N TRP A 207 -5.03 -24.41 -10.17
CA TRP A 207 -4.47 -25.11 -8.99
C TRP A 207 -3.31 -26.06 -9.27
N GLY A 208 -2.59 -25.84 -10.38
CA GLY A 208 -1.35 -26.57 -10.66
C GLY A 208 -0.19 -26.19 -9.73
N PRO A 209 0.90 -26.96 -9.78
CA PRO A 209 2.15 -26.64 -9.09
C PRO A 209 2.69 -25.26 -9.50
N ARG A 210 3.27 -24.53 -8.55
CA ARG A 210 3.76 -23.15 -8.72
C ARG A 210 5.01 -22.90 -7.88
N THR A 211 5.93 -22.12 -8.44
CA THR A 211 7.18 -21.69 -7.79
C THR A 211 6.91 -20.69 -6.68
N LEU A 212 5.99 -19.75 -6.90
CA LEU A 212 5.55 -18.75 -5.94
C LEU A 212 4.07 -18.43 -6.16
N ASP A 213 3.35 -18.20 -5.07
CA ASP A 213 1.95 -17.76 -5.04
C ASP A 213 1.83 -16.69 -3.97
N LEU A 214 1.26 -15.54 -4.31
CA LEU A 214 1.04 -14.40 -3.44
C LEU A 214 -0.42 -13.96 -3.55
N ASP A 215 -1.22 -14.23 -2.52
CA ASP A 215 -2.65 -13.91 -2.48
C ASP A 215 -2.94 -12.81 -1.44
N ILE A 216 -3.61 -11.73 -1.85
CA ILE A 216 -4.09 -10.70 -0.91
C ILE A 216 -5.24 -11.28 -0.09
N LEU A 217 -5.06 -11.38 1.23
CA LEU A 217 -6.09 -11.84 2.16
C LEU A 217 -6.99 -10.69 2.62
N PHE A 218 -6.38 -9.58 3.03
CA PHE A 218 -7.04 -8.40 3.57
C PHE A 218 -6.32 -7.14 3.10
N TYR A 219 -7.06 -6.04 2.99
CA TYR A 219 -6.54 -4.73 2.66
C TYR A 219 -7.27 -3.68 3.50
N GLY A 220 -6.66 -3.24 4.59
CA GLY A 220 -7.30 -2.39 5.60
C GLY A 220 -8.66 -2.97 6.01
N ASP A 221 -9.68 -2.13 5.97
CA ASP A 221 -11.08 -2.48 6.21
C ASP A 221 -11.88 -2.64 4.90
N GLU A 222 -11.20 -2.70 3.74
CA GLU A 222 -11.85 -2.77 2.44
C GLU A 222 -12.59 -4.09 2.23
N VAL A 223 -13.76 -3.98 1.61
CA VAL A 223 -14.52 -5.12 1.10
C VAL A 223 -14.71 -4.91 -0.40
N ILE A 224 -14.01 -5.70 -1.19
CA ILE A 224 -14.01 -5.61 -2.65
C ILE A 224 -14.64 -6.88 -3.22
N TYR A 225 -15.60 -6.70 -4.13
CA TYR A 225 -16.20 -7.79 -4.89
C TYR A 225 -16.17 -7.44 -6.38
N SER A 226 -15.13 -7.92 -7.06
CA SER A 226 -14.94 -7.72 -8.51
C SER A 226 -14.57 -9.04 -9.19
N LYS A 227 -14.58 -9.04 -10.53
CA LYS A 227 -14.11 -10.21 -11.31
C LYS A 227 -12.62 -10.48 -11.13
N GLU A 228 -11.83 -9.43 -10.88
CA GLU A 228 -10.37 -9.48 -10.82
C GLU A 228 -9.85 -9.72 -9.41
N LEU A 229 -10.50 -9.13 -8.40
CA LEU A 229 -10.07 -9.16 -7.01
C LEU A 229 -11.27 -9.27 -6.06
N ILE A 230 -11.15 -10.13 -5.04
CA ILE A 230 -12.11 -10.25 -3.95
C ILE A 230 -11.36 -10.13 -2.62
N ILE A 231 -11.75 -9.13 -1.81
CA ILE A 231 -11.18 -8.87 -0.49
C ILE A 231 -12.35 -8.74 0.52
N PRO A 232 -12.31 -9.38 1.70
CA PRO A 232 -11.34 -10.41 2.09
C PRO A 232 -11.31 -11.61 1.14
N HIS A 233 -10.20 -12.32 1.08
CA HIS A 233 -10.06 -13.47 0.18
C HIS A 233 -11.17 -14.51 0.43
N LYS A 234 -12.04 -14.72 -0.56
CA LYS A 234 -13.30 -15.48 -0.45
C LYS A 234 -13.23 -16.84 0.23
N ASP A 235 -12.09 -17.51 0.13
CA ASP A 235 -11.91 -18.91 0.54
C ASP A 235 -11.02 -19.07 1.77
N MET A 236 -10.57 -17.96 2.37
CA MET A 236 -9.57 -18.03 3.45
C MET A 236 -10.10 -18.74 4.70
N ALA A 237 -11.39 -18.59 5.00
CA ALA A 237 -12.04 -19.17 6.17
C ALA A 237 -12.05 -20.71 6.15
N ASN A 238 -11.87 -21.32 4.98
CA ASN A 238 -11.84 -22.77 4.79
C ASN A 238 -10.40 -23.33 4.72
N ARG A 239 -9.38 -22.47 4.82
CA ARG A 239 -7.98 -22.84 4.60
C ARG A 239 -7.18 -22.81 5.89
N ASP A 240 -6.94 -23.99 6.43
CA ASP A 240 -6.14 -24.20 7.65
C ASP A 240 -4.73 -23.63 7.52
N PHE A 241 -4.14 -23.76 6.32
CA PHE A 241 -2.82 -23.24 5.99
C PHE A 241 -2.76 -21.71 5.83
N VAL A 242 -3.91 -21.03 5.85
CA VAL A 242 -4.00 -19.56 5.92
C VAL A 242 -4.34 -19.11 7.34
N LEU A 243 -5.31 -19.76 8.00
CA LEU A 243 -5.72 -19.37 9.35
C LEU A 243 -4.65 -19.66 10.40
N THR A 244 -3.88 -20.74 10.27
CA THR A 244 -2.77 -21.05 11.18
C THR A 244 -1.72 -19.92 11.20
N PRO A 245 -1.12 -19.50 10.07
CA PRO A 245 -0.18 -18.38 10.05
C PRO A 245 -0.82 -17.01 10.34
N MET A 246 -2.08 -16.77 9.96
CA MET A 246 -2.80 -15.55 10.36
C MET A 246 -2.92 -15.44 11.88
N LYS A 247 -3.30 -16.53 12.55
CA LYS A 247 -3.39 -16.59 14.02
C LYS A 247 -2.04 -16.29 14.67
N GLU A 248 -0.93 -16.75 14.08
CA GLU A 248 0.42 -16.52 14.61
C GLU A 248 0.77 -15.03 14.67
N ILE A 249 0.49 -14.27 13.59
CA ILE A 249 0.94 -12.88 13.46
C ILE A 249 -0.10 -11.83 13.85
N ALA A 250 -1.39 -12.21 13.81
CA ALA A 250 -2.53 -11.31 14.01
C ALA A 250 -3.76 -12.06 14.58
N PRO A 251 -3.66 -12.70 15.77
CA PRO A 251 -4.73 -13.54 16.33
C PRO A 251 -6.04 -12.78 16.58
N TYR A 252 -5.94 -11.50 16.95
CA TYR A 252 -7.08 -10.65 17.29
C TYR A 252 -7.55 -9.75 16.13
N PHE A 253 -6.97 -9.90 14.93
CA PHE A 253 -7.48 -9.17 13.77
C PHE A 253 -8.88 -9.67 13.43
N CYS A 254 -9.84 -8.75 13.34
CA CYS A 254 -11.23 -9.08 13.07
C CYS A 254 -11.47 -9.13 11.56
N HIS A 255 -12.07 -10.22 11.09
CA HIS A 255 -12.51 -10.33 9.71
C HIS A 255 -13.66 -9.33 9.46
N PRO A 256 -13.54 -8.41 8.47
CA PRO A 256 -14.46 -7.28 8.35
C PRO A 256 -15.91 -7.69 8.02
N LEU A 257 -16.11 -8.86 7.41
CA LEU A 257 -17.46 -9.37 7.11
C LEU A 257 -18.12 -10.20 8.21
N SER A 258 -17.35 -10.96 9.00
CA SER A 258 -17.93 -11.89 9.99
C SER A 258 -17.85 -11.32 11.41
N GLY A 259 -17.02 -10.29 11.63
CA GLY A 259 -16.73 -9.74 12.95
C GLY A 259 -15.88 -10.63 13.85
N LYS A 260 -15.54 -11.84 13.40
CA LYS A 260 -14.76 -12.82 14.17
C LYS A 260 -13.27 -12.53 14.08
N THR A 261 -12.57 -12.77 15.18
CA THR A 261 -11.11 -12.76 15.22
C THR A 261 -10.51 -13.91 14.42
N MET A 262 -9.26 -13.78 13.98
CA MET A 262 -8.54 -14.87 13.32
C MET A 262 -8.43 -16.11 14.20
N GLU A 263 -8.30 -15.92 15.52
CA GLU A 263 -8.29 -17.02 16.48
C GLU A 263 -9.63 -17.77 16.55
N GLU A 264 -10.76 -17.06 16.62
CA GLU A 264 -12.09 -17.70 16.59
C GLU A 264 -12.31 -18.47 15.28
N MET A 265 -11.98 -17.85 14.14
CA MET A 265 -12.09 -18.50 12.82
C MET A 265 -11.23 -19.77 12.74
N PHE A 266 -10.01 -19.74 13.30
CA PHE A 266 -9.13 -20.90 13.35
C PHE A 266 -9.74 -22.05 14.17
N PHE A 267 -10.24 -21.77 15.37
CA PHE A 267 -10.85 -22.80 16.22
C PHE A 267 -12.14 -23.38 15.63
N GLU A 268 -12.96 -22.55 14.97
CA GLU A 268 -14.14 -23.02 14.24
C GLU A 268 -13.79 -23.96 13.09
N LEU A 269 -12.69 -23.69 12.36
CA LEU A 269 -12.24 -24.59 11.31
C LEU A 269 -11.72 -25.92 11.87
N LYS A 270 -10.98 -25.89 12.99
CA LYS A 270 -10.45 -27.10 13.64
C LYS A 270 -11.56 -27.94 14.26
N GLY A 271 -12.59 -27.34 14.85
CA GLY A 271 -13.73 -28.05 15.43
C GLY A 271 -14.66 -28.73 14.41
N LYS A 272 -14.51 -28.42 13.11
CA LYS A 272 -15.25 -29.07 12.01
C LYS A 272 -14.55 -30.30 11.44
N LYS A 273 -13.30 -30.57 11.81
CA LYS A 273 -12.53 -31.76 11.39
C LYS A 273 -12.68 -32.88 12.40
#